data_AF-A0A2G4JKA3-F1
#
_entry.id   AF-A0A2G4JKA3-F1
#
_cell.length_a   1.000
_cell.length_b   1.000
_cell.length_c   1.000
_cell.angle_alpha   90.00
_cell.angle_beta   90.00
_cell.angle_gamma   90.00
#
_symmetry.space_group_name_H-M   'P 1'
#
loop_
_entity.id
_entity.type
_entity.pdbx_description
1 polymer ?
#
loop_
_entity_poly.entity_id
_entity_poly.type
_entity_poly.pdbx_seq_one_letter_code
_entity_poly.pdbx_strand_id
1 'polypeptide(L)'
;MLVKYLLRIGVVFYGGNFAVTRTTLERIGSFDTTIEFHGEDTNLGRRLSRVGRVELRYDCFLYTSARRYNAMGKGAVFQLYMRNFVSELLHHRPKDTVHLDVRP
;
A
#
# COMPACT_ATOMS: atom_id res chain seq x y z
N MET A 1 -4.79 -0.71 -12.80
CA MET A 1 -6.10 -1.29 -13.18
C MET A 1 -6.01 -2.75 -13.65
N LEU A 2 -4.94 -3.17 -14.37
CA LEU A 2 -4.78 -4.54 -14.87
C LEU A 2 -4.82 -5.62 -13.78
N VAL A 3 -4.13 -5.41 -12.64
CA VAL A 3 -4.10 -6.34 -11.50
C VAL A 3 -5.47 -6.55 -10.85
N LYS A 4 -6.32 -5.50 -10.81
CA LYS A 4 -7.70 -5.59 -10.31
C LYS A 4 -8.56 -6.51 -11.19
N TYR A 5 -8.38 -6.42 -12.50
CA TYR A 5 -9.11 -7.23 -13.48
C TYR A 5 -8.56 -8.66 -13.58
N LEU A 6 -7.24 -8.85 -13.49
CA LEU A 6 -6.61 -10.17 -13.60
C LEU A 6 -6.71 -11.00 -12.31
N LEU A 7 -6.57 -10.38 -11.14
CA LEU A 7 -6.45 -11.11 -9.87
C LEU A 7 -7.68 -10.98 -8.96
N ARG A 8 -8.67 -10.11 -9.24
CA ARG A 8 -9.82 -9.84 -8.34
C ARG A 8 -9.45 -9.42 -6.90
N ILE A 9 -8.17 -9.15 -6.60
CA ILE A 9 -7.68 -8.90 -5.22
C ILE A 9 -7.71 -7.42 -4.80
N GLY A 10 -8.22 -6.52 -5.66
CA GLY A 10 -8.41 -5.11 -5.32
C GLY A 10 -7.38 -4.18 -5.97
N VAL A 11 -7.60 -2.88 -5.81
CA VAL A 11 -6.73 -1.83 -6.38
C VAL A 11 -5.42 -1.83 -5.61
N VAL A 12 -4.31 -2.00 -6.34
CA VAL A 12 -2.96 -1.81 -5.82
C VAL A 12 -2.79 -0.34 -5.47
N PHE A 13 -2.71 -0.03 -4.17
CA PHE A 13 -2.29 1.28 -3.70
C PHE A 13 -0.77 1.34 -3.74
N TYR A 14 -0.25 2.34 -4.46
CA TYR A 14 1.16 2.65 -4.48
C TYR A 14 1.34 3.98 -3.75
N GLY A 15 1.58 3.92 -2.44
CA GLY A 15 1.80 5.09 -1.60
C GLY A 15 0.65 5.36 -0.64
N GLY A 16 1.02 5.78 0.57
CA GLY A 16 0.13 6.02 1.70
C GLY A 16 -0.79 7.23 1.60
N ASN A 17 -1.21 7.61 0.38
CA ASN A 17 -2.18 8.68 0.18
C ASN A 17 -3.50 8.07 -0.29
N PHE A 18 -4.47 8.07 0.61
CA PHE A 18 -5.83 7.63 0.32
C PHE A 18 -6.82 8.49 1.10
N ALA A 19 -8.07 8.45 0.67
CA ALA A 19 -9.18 9.00 1.43
C ALA A 19 -10.23 7.91 1.61
N VAL A 20 -10.69 7.74 2.84
CA VAL A 20 -11.75 6.80 3.20
C VAL A 20 -12.65 7.43 4.25
N THR A 21 -13.95 7.21 4.15
CA THR A 21 -14.89 7.65 5.18
C THR A 21 -14.65 6.85 6.47
N ARG A 22 -14.73 7.52 7.63
CA ARG A 22 -14.59 6.90 8.96
C ARG A 22 -15.42 5.61 9.11
N THR A 23 -16.69 5.66 8.72
CA THR A 23 -17.63 4.52 8.82
C THR A 23 -17.16 3.30 8.02
N THR A 24 -16.59 3.52 6.83
CA THR A 24 -16.00 2.45 6.01
C THR A 24 -14.74 1.88 6.64
N LEU A 25 -13.89 2.73 7.24
CA LEU A 25 -12.70 2.29 7.95
C LEU A 25 -13.04 1.44 9.18
N GLU A 26 -14.04 1.85 9.96
CA GLU A 26 -14.55 1.08 11.10
C GLU A 26 -15.15 -0.26 10.64
N ARG A 27 -15.90 -0.29 9.53
CA ARG A 27 -16.48 -1.52 8.96
C ARG A 27 -15.44 -2.56 8.56
N ILE A 28 -14.27 -2.14 8.08
CA ILE A 28 -13.22 -3.10 7.74
C ILE A 28 -12.43 -3.55 8.96
N GLY A 29 -12.62 -2.94 10.14
CA GLY A 29 -11.87 -3.21 11.36
C GLY A 29 -10.58 -2.39 11.48
N SER A 30 -10.55 -1.16 10.94
CA SER A 30 -9.40 -0.23 11.03
C SER A 30 -8.10 -0.80 10.45
N PHE A 31 -6.96 -0.16 10.73
CA PHE A 31 -5.64 -0.64 10.29
C PHE A 31 -5.24 -1.93 11.00
N ASP A 32 -4.52 -2.80 10.28
CA ASP A 32 -3.89 -3.99 10.89
C ASP A 32 -2.56 -3.57 11.54
N THR A 33 -2.54 -3.50 12.86
CA THR A 33 -1.37 -3.06 13.63
C THR A 33 -0.24 -4.09 13.67
N THR A 34 -0.43 -5.27 13.07
CA THR A 34 0.64 -6.26 12.91
C THR A 34 1.57 -5.98 11.74
N ILE A 35 1.17 -5.05 10.85
CA ILE A 35 1.96 -4.61 9.70
C ILE A 35 2.70 -3.32 10.09
N GLU A 36 4.04 -3.37 10.14
CA GLU A 36 4.85 -2.24 10.58
C GLU A 36 4.82 -1.07 9.58
N PHE A 37 4.98 -1.37 8.28
CA PHE A 37 5.06 -0.31 7.27
C PHE A 37 4.78 -0.79 5.84
N HIS A 38 5.56 -1.75 5.34
CA HIS A 38 5.44 -2.19 3.95
C HIS A 38 4.26 -3.14 3.80
N GLY A 39 3.39 -2.89 2.80
CA GLY A 39 2.25 -3.75 2.51
C GLY A 39 0.92 -3.32 3.16
N GLU A 40 0.94 -2.36 4.09
CA GLU A 40 -0.27 -1.80 4.72
C GLU A 40 -1.25 -1.28 3.67
N ASP A 41 -0.78 -0.41 2.77
CA ASP A 41 -1.52 0.11 1.62
C ASP A 41 -2.28 -0.99 0.83
N THR A 42 -1.64 -2.15 0.66
CA THR A 42 -2.19 -3.29 -0.08
C THR A 42 -3.22 -4.06 0.75
N ASN A 43 -2.95 -4.27 2.05
CA ASN A 43 -3.87 -4.87 2.99
C ASN A 43 -5.17 -4.05 3.08
N LEU A 44 -5.04 -2.73 3.22
CA LEU A 44 -6.13 -1.78 3.26
C LEU A 44 -6.94 -1.80 1.96
N GLY A 45 -6.27 -1.67 0.80
CA GLY A 45 -6.92 -1.70 -0.51
C GLY A 45 -7.74 -2.98 -0.74
N ARG A 46 -7.20 -4.14 -0.35
CA ARG A 46 -7.89 -5.43 -0.42
C ARG A 46 -9.13 -5.47 0.47
N ARG A 47 -9.02 -5.03 1.73
CA ARG A 47 -10.15 -4.99 2.69
C ARG A 47 -11.23 -4.01 2.25
N LEU A 48 -10.84 -2.82 1.79
CA LEU A 48 -11.76 -1.82 1.24
C LEU A 48 -12.50 -2.31 0.00
N SER A 49 -11.82 -3.07 -0.88
CA SER A 49 -12.45 -3.64 -2.08
C SER A 49 -13.58 -4.64 -1.80
N ARG A 50 -13.63 -5.21 -0.57
CA ARG A 50 -14.70 -6.11 -0.14
C ARG A 50 -15.95 -5.38 0.34
N VAL A 51 -15.80 -4.14 0.82
CA VAL A 51 -16.91 -3.34 1.36
C VAL A 51 -17.42 -2.26 0.39
N GLY A 52 -16.66 -1.93 -0.66
CA GLY A 52 -17.07 -0.93 -1.61
C GLY A 52 -16.15 -0.78 -2.82
N ARG A 53 -16.48 0.20 -3.67
CA ARG A 53 -15.71 0.50 -4.88
C ARG A 53 -14.45 1.29 -4.51
N VAL A 54 -13.29 0.72 -4.82
CA VAL A 54 -12.00 1.41 -4.75
C VAL A 54 -11.61 1.88 -6.15
N GLU A 55 -11.27 3.17 -6.25
CA GLU A 55 -10.85 3.85 -7.48
C GLU A 55 -9.56 4.62 -7.25
N LEU A 56 -8.74 4.71 -8.29
CA LEU A 56 -7.58 5.58 -8.33
C LEU A 56 -7.99 6.89 -9.01
N ARG A 57 -7.83 8.01 -8.31
CA ARG A 57 -8.09 9.37 -8.81
C ARG A 57 -6.77 10.01 -9.20
N TYR A 58 -6.55 10.20 -10.50
CA TYR A 58 -5.31 10.78 -11.06
C TYR A 58 -5.27 12.31 -10.92
N ASP A 59 -6.44 12.90 -10.75
CA ASP A 59 -6.74 14.29 -10.43
C ASP A 59 -6.32 14.67 -9.00
N CYS A 60 -6.16 13.69 -8.11
CA CYS A 60 -5.68 13.89 -6.74
C CYS A 60 -4.21 13.46 -6.62
N PHE A 61 -3.29 14.37 -6.95
CA PHE A 61 -1.85 14.14 -6.78
C PHE A 61 -1.26 15.06 -5.72
N LEU A 62 -0.14 14.64 -5.14
CA LEU A 62 0.61 15.41 -4.17
C LEU A 62 2.11 15.22 -4.37
N TYR A 63 2.87 16.28 -4.11
CA TYR A 63 4.33 16.24 -4.16
C TYR A 63 4.86 15.58 -2.89
N THR A 64 5.63 14.51 -3.05
CA THR A 64 6.28 13.79 -1.95
C THR A 64 7.79 13.90 -2.04
N SER A 65 8.47 13.88 -0.89
CA SER A 65 9.93 14.00 -0.85
C SER A 65 10.62 12.76 -1.43
N ALA A 66 11.67 12.95 -2.22
CA ALA A 66 12.48 11.85 -2.76
C ALA A 66 13.54 11.28 -1.79
N ARG A 67 13.48 11.60 -0.48
CA ARG A 67 14.53 11.26 0.51
C ARG A 67 14.92 9.77 0.49
N ARG A 68 13.93 8.88 0.48
CA ARG A 68 14.15 7.43 0.45
C ARG A 68 14.81 6.95 -0.85
N TYR A 69 14.44 7.55 -1.98
CA TYR A 69 15.05 7.27 -3.27
C TYR A 69 16.51 7.75 -3.34
N ASN A 70 16.81 8.89 -2.69
CA ASN A 70 18.17 9.42 -2.63
C ASN A 70 19.07 8.60 -1.68
N ALA A 71 18.52 8.10 -0.57
CA ALA A 71 19.29 7.32 0.40
C ALA A 71 19.56 5.87 -0.03
N MET A 72 18.55 5.18 -0.59
CA MET A 72 18.66 3.76 -0.95
C MET A 72 18.90 3.50 -2.45
N GLY A 73 18.67 4.50 -3.31
CA GLY A 73 18.71 4.35 -4.76
C GLY A 73 17.39 3.81 -5.34
N LYS A 74 17.03 4.29 -6.53
CA LYS A 74 15.72 4.02 -7.16
C LYS A 74 15.41 2.53 -7.36
N GLY A 75 16.41 1.76 -7.80
CA GLY A 75 16.25 0.32 -8.06
C GLY A 75 16.00 -0.51 -6.80
N ALA A 76 16.77 -0.24 -5.74
CA ALA A 76 16.60 -0.95 -4.46
C ALA A 76 15.25 -0.66 -3.82
N VAL A 77 14.81 0.62 -3.86
CA VAL A 77 13.48 1.01 -3.38
C VAL A 77 12.37 0.34 -4.19
N PHE A 78 12.50 0.30 -5.52
CA PHE A 78 11.52 -0.38 -6.38
C PHE A 78 11.43 -1.88 -6.06
N GLN A 79 12.56 -2.57 -5.92
CA GLN A 79 12.60 -3.99 -5.57
C GLN A 79 12.02 -4.26 -4.17
N LEU A 80 12.29 -3.39 -3.19
CA LEU A 80 11.74 -3.49 -1.83
C LEU A 80 10.21 -3.40 -1.84
N TYR A 81 9.65 -2.42 -2.54
CA TYR A 81 8.19 -2.27 -2.67
C TYR A 81 7.56 -3.43 -3.43
N MET A 82 8.16 -3.87 -4.53
CA MET A 82 7.67 -5.01 -5.32
C MET A 82 7.70 -6.32 -4.51
N ARG A 83 8.78 -6.59 -3.77
CA ARG A 83 8.91 -7.79 -2.94
C ARG A 83 7.82 -7.85 -1.85
N ASN A 84 7.62 -6.75 -1.12
CA ASN A 84 6.61 -6.69 -0.07
C ASN A 84 5.20 -6.76 -0.62
N PHE A 85 4.96 -6.11 -1.76
CA PHE A 85 3.69 -6.19 -2.47
C PHE A 85 3.34 -7.64 -2.85
N VAL A 86 4.26 -8.34 -3.53
CA VAL A 86 4.04 -9.73 -3.95
C VAL A 86 3.87 -10.65 -2.74
N SER A 87 4.62 -10.41 -1.66
CA SER A 87 4.49 -11.20 -0.43
C SER A 87 3.13 -11.01 0.25
N GLU A 88 2.67 -9.77 0.41
CA GLU A 88 1.36 -9.48 1.01
C GLU A 88 0.22 -10.05 0.15
N LEU A 89 0.37 -10.01 -1.18
CA LEU A 89 -0.61 -10.53 -2.12
C LEU A 89 -0.73 -12.06 -2.05
N LEU A 90 0.39 -12.77 -2.00
CA LEU A 90 0.44 -14.25 -2.06
C LEU A 90 0.34 -14.91 -0.69
N HIS A 91 0.93 -14.31 0.34
CA HIS A 91 1.09 -14.91 1.67
C HIS A 91 0.32 -14.17 2.76
N HIS A 92 -0.36 -13.06 2.44
CA HIS A 92 -1.04 -12.21 3.42
C HIS A 92 -0.13 -11.77 4.58
N ARG A 93 1.18 -11.67 4.28
CA ARG A 93 2.20 -11.20 5.20
C ARG A 93 3.26 -10.40 4.43
N PRO A 94 3.67 -9.23 4.93
CA PRO A 94 4.81 -8.52 4.38
C PRO A 94 6.09 -9.33 4.65
N LYS A 95 7.02 -9.29 3.69
CA LYS A 95 8.28 -10.06 3.77
C LYS A 95 9.33 -9.32 4.60
N ASP A 96 9.30 -8.00 4.56
CA ASP A 96 10.18 -7.12 5.32
C ASP A 96 9.43 -6.55 6.51
N THR A 97 9.86 -6.96 7.70
CA THR A 97 9.25 -6.53 8.96
C THR A 97 9.77 -5.16 9.39
N VAL A 98 10.98 -4.78 8.98
CA VAL A 98 11.67 -3.54 9.42
C VAL A 98 11.72 -2.54 8.28
N HIS A 99 11.40 -1.28 8.57
CA HIS A 99 11.53 -0.18 7.61
C HIS A 99 12.73 0.72 7.94
N LEU A 100 13.46 1.17 6.91
CA LEU A 100 14.48 2.20 7.08
C LEU A 100 13.78 3.56 7.23
N ASP A 101 13.96 4.15 8.42
CA ASP A 101 13.56 5.52 8.69
C ASP A 101 14.58 6.50 8.12
N VAL A 102 14.12 7.39 7.24
CA VAL A 102 14.96 8.38 6.53
C VAL A 102 14.47 9.79 6.86
N ARG A 103 14.10 10.02 8.11
CA ARG A 103 13.84 11.34 8.68
C ARG A 103 15.18 11.98 9.12
N PRO A 104 15.46 13.26 8.80
CA PRO A 104 16.55 13.99 9.43
C PRO A 104 16.25 14.23 10.92
#